data_AF-A0A921HST9-F1
#
_entry.id   AF-A0A921HST9-F1
#
_cell.length_a   1.000
_cell.length_b   1.000
_cell.length_c   1.000
_cell.angle_alpha   90.00
_cell.angle_beta   90.00
_cell.angle_gamma   90.00
#
_symmetry.space_group_name_H-M   'P 1'
#
loop_
_entity.id
_entity.type
_entity.pdbx_description
1 polymer ?
#
loop_
_entity_poly.entity_id
_entity_poly.type
_entity_poly.pdbx_seq_one_letter_code
_entity_poly.pdbx_strand_id
1 'polypeptide(L)'
;MTDIVKIKQSDVQVYPQTHWNAIEGKPTTVKGDKGDPGQAATITIGTVSSGATASVTNVGTLSAARFNFVLPKGDKGDPGENATTTAVATTTANGLMSKDDKKKLDGLANITFEKVGTV
;
A
#
# COMPACT_ATOMS: atom_id res chain seq x y z
N MET A 1 -36.78 48.49 -36.14
CA MET A 1 -36.49 48.81 -37.55
C MET A 1 -35.54 49.99 -37.52
N THR A 2 -34.24 49.75 -37.66
CA THR A 2 -33.23 50.81 -37.59
C THR A 2 -32.78 51.09 -39.01
N ASP A 3 -33.31 52.15 -39.62
CA ASP A 3 -32.97 52.51 -40.98
C ASP A 3 -31.62 53.23 -41.01
N ILE A 4 -30.68 52.67 -41.77
CA ILE A 4 -29.38 53.31 -42.03
C ILE A 4 -29.61 54.38 -43.12
N VAL A 5 -29.66 55.64 -42.72
CA VAL A 5 -29.88 56.79 -43.62
C VAL A 5 -28.69 56.96 -44.57
N LYS A 6 -28.95 56.99 -45.87
CA LYS A 6 -27.93 57.28 -46.91
C LYS A 6 -27.75 58.80 -47.03
N ILE A 7 -26.53 59.30 -46.88
CA ILE A 7 -26.22 60.72 -47.08
C ILE A 7 -25.62 60.89 -48.48
N LYS A 8 -26.20 61.76 -49.31
CA LYS A 8 -25.62 62.18 -50.58
C LYS A 8 -24.95 63.54 -50.38
N GLN A 9 -23.64 63.60 -50.58
CA GLN A 9 -22.91 64.85 -50.68
C GLN A 9 -22.10 64.81 -51.98
N SER A 10 -22.38 65.75 -52.88
CA SER A 10 -21.65 65.97 -54.14
C SER A 10 -21.30 64.67 -54.91
N ASP A 11 -22.35 63.95 -55.33
CA ASP A 11 -22.29 62.74 -56.18
C ASP A 11 -21.59 61.49 -55.62
N VAL A 12 -21.09 61.53 -54.39
CA VAL A 12 -20.55 60.35 -53.71
C VAL A 12 -21.63 59.72 -52.82
N GLN A 13 -22.01 58.49 -53.13
CA GLN A 13 -22.96 57.72 -52.32
C GLN A 13 -22.22 57.03 -51.18
N VAL A 14 -22.29 57.62 -49.98
CA VAL A 14 -21.69 57.04 -48.78
C VAL A 14 -22.76 56.25 -48.04
N TYR A 15 -22.54 54.94 -47.94
CA TYR A 15 -23.26 54.11 -46.99
C TYR A 15 -22.55 54.21 -45.65
N PRO A 16 -23.22 54.64 -44.57
CA PRO A 16 -22.63 54.55 -43.24
C PRO A 16 -22.33 53.09 -42.97
N GLN A 17 -21.05 52.72 -42.86
CA GLN A 17 -20.71 51.47 -42.21
C GLN A 17 -21.08 51.67 -40.74
N THR A 18 -22.09 50.96 -40.26
CA THR A 18 -22.36 50.92 -38.82
C THR A 18 -21.15 50.30 -38.17
N HIS A 19 -20.34 51.10 -37.48
CA HIS A 19 -19.31 50.55 -36.60
C HIS A 19 -19.99 49.54 -35.67
N TRP A 20 -19.32 48.43 -35.38
CA TRP A 20 -19.78 47.43 -34.38
C TRP A 20 -20.26 48.10 -33.09
N ASN A 21 -19.66 49.25 -32.77
CA ASN A 21 -19.99 50.04 -31.60
C ASN A 21 -21.33 50.79 -31.64
N ALA A 22 -21.91 51.01 -32.81
CA ALA A 22 -23.18 51.73 -33.03
C ALA A 22 -24.42 50.81 -33.01
N ILE A 23 -24.24 49.50 -32.86
CA ILE A 23 -25.33 48.53 -32.75
C ILE A 23 -25.80 48.50 -31.29
N GLU A 24 -27.03 48.97 -31.03
CA GLU A 24 -27.68 48.83 -29.72
C GLU A 24 -27.85 47.34 -29.37
N GLY A 25 -27.46 46.96 -28.16
CA GLY A 25 -27.52 45.57 -27.69
C GLY A 25 -26.34 44.67 -28.10
N LYS A 26 -25.26 45.23 -28.65
CA LYS A 26 -24.03 44.46 -28.95
C LYS A 26 -23.54 43.72 -27.68
N PRO A 27 -23.41 42.39 -27.69
CA PRO A 27 -22.89 41.68 -26.52
C PRO A 27 -21.40 42.04 -26.34
N THR A 28 -21.08 42.73 -25.26
CA THR A 28 -19.71 43.17 -24.93
C THR A 28 -18.79 42.02 -24.51
N THR A 29 -19.37 40.85 -24.21
CA THR A 29 -18.66 39.61 -23.92
C THR A 29 -19.46 38.42 -24.47
N VAL A 30 -19.10 37.90 -25.64
CA VAL A 30 -19.64 36.64 -26.20
C VAL A 30 -18.94 35.40 -25.63
N LYS A 31 -18.31 35.51 -24.47
CA LYS A 31 -17.69 34.35 -23.83
C LYS A 31 -18.79 33.54 -23.16
N GLY A 32 -19.04 32.34 -23.66
CA GLY A 32 -19.93 31.40 -23.00
C GLY A 32 -19.48 31.12 -21.57
N ASP A 33 -20.44 30.75 -20.71
CA ASP A 33 -20.16 30.41 -19.33
C ASP A 33 -19.07 29.33 -19.25
N LYS A 34 -18.30 29.35 -18.16
CA LYS A 34 -17.35 28.29 -17.88
C LYS A 34 -18.14 26.98 -17.79
N GLY A 35 -17.70 25.95 -18.52
CA GLY A 35 -18.28 24.62 -18.40
C GLY A 35 -18.15 24.06 -16.99
N ASP A 36 -19.06 23.16 -16.63
CA ASP A 36 -19.06 22.50 -15.33
C ASP A 36 -17.74 21.76 -15.08
N PRO A 37 -17.27 21.70 -13.82
CA PRO A 37 -16.15 20.83 -13.46
C PRO A 37 -16.44 19.37 -13.85
N GLY A 38 -15.43 18.68 -14.36
CA GLY A 38 -15.53 17.24 -14.62
C GLY A 38 -15.77 16.45 -13.32
N GLN A 39 -16.44 15.30 -13.42
CA GLN A 39 -16.60 14.40 -12.26
C GLN A 39 -15.24 13.93 -11.74
N ALA A 40 -15.08 13.95 -10.42
CA ALA A 40 -13.89 13.42 -9.77
C ALA A 40 -13.83 11.88 -9.91
N ALA A 41 -12.64 11.36 -10.20
CA ALA A 41 -12.41 9.93 -10.15
C ALA A 41 -12.29 9.47 -8.68
N THR A 42 -12.81 8.28 -8.39
CA THR A 42 -12.71 7.65 -7.07
C THR A 42 -11.94 6.33 -7.16
N ILE A 43 -11.22 5.99 -6.09
CA ILE A 43 -10.51 4.72 -5.95
C ILE A 43 -10.87 4.12 -4.61
N THR A 44 -11.21 2.83 -4.60
CA THR A 44 -11.45 2.04 -3.38
C THR A 44 -10.75 0.70 -3.44
N ILE A 45 -10.52 0.12 -2.26
CA ILE A 45 -10.03 -1.25 -2.13
C ILE A 45 -11.23 -2.18 -2.03
N GLY A 46 -11.23 -3.25 -2.83
CA GLY A 46 -12.21 -4.32 -2.73
C GLY A 46 -11.73 -5.40 -1.77
N THR A 47 -11.26 -6.53 -2.33
CA THR A 47 -10.79 -7.67 -1.54
C THR A 47 -9.27 -7.70 -1.42
N VAL A 48 -8.77 -8.16 -0.27
CA VAL A 48 -7.37 -8.58 -0.10
C VAL A 48 -7.37 -10.06 0.25
N SER A 49 -6.67 -10.86 -0.56
CA SER A 49 -6.63 -12.33 -0.42
C SER A 49 -5.21 -12.85 -0.50
N SER A 50 -4.96 -14.05 0.00
CA SER A 50 -3.67 -14.72 -0.14
C SER A 50 -3.60 -15.56 -1.41
N GLY A 51 -2.46 -15.57 -2.10
CA GLY A 51 -2.23 -16.45 -3.26
C GLY A 51 -0.75 -16.60 -3.61
N ALA A 52 -0.41 -17.51 -4.53
CA ALA A 52 1.00 -17.79 -4.84
C ALA A 52 1.74 -16.62 -5.49
N THR A 53 1.04 -15.81 -6.30
CA THR A 53 1.63 -14.70 -7.05
C THR A 53 0.94 -13.39 -6.69
N ALA A 54 1.75 -12.35 -6.45
CA ALA A 54 1.22 -11.02 -6.19
C ALA A 54 0.50 -10.47 -7.43
N SER A 55 -0.72 -9.96 -7.26
CA SER A 55 -1.45 -9.34 -8.35
C SER A 55 -2.42 -8.28 -7.86
N VAL A 56 -2.73 -7.35 -8.76
CA VAL A 56 -3.74 -6.30 -8.58
C VAL A 56 -4.68 -6.33 -9.77
N THR A 57 -5.98 -6.37 -9.52
CA THR A 57 -7.01 -6.35 -10.56
C THR A 57 -7.99 -5.22 -10.31
N ASN A 58 -8.25 -4.38 -11.31
CA ASN A 58 -9.36 -3.44 -11.26
C ASN A 58 -10.66 -4.16 -11.62
N VAL A 59 -11.59 -4.25 -10.69
CA VAL A 59 -12.94 -4.79 -10.91
C VAL A 59 -14.01 -3.69 -11.01
N GLY A 60 -13.59 -2.42 -10.91
CA GLY A 60 -14.43 -1.24 -11.09
C GLY A 60 -14.33 -0.63 -12.48
N THR A 61 -14.64 0.66 -12.60
CA THR A 61 -14.53 1.42 -13.86
C THR A 61 -13.30 2.33 -13.85
N LEU A 62 -13.06 3.05 -14.95
CA LEU A 62 -11.97 4.03 -15.05
C LEU A 62 -12.20 5.25 -14.15
N SER A 63 -13.46 5.62 -13.88
CA SER A 63 -13.84 6.75 -13.03
C SER A 63 -14.18 6.34 -11.59
N ALA A 64 -14.44 5.06 -11.34
CA ALA A 64 -14.68 4.49 -10.03
C ALA A 64 -13.93 3.16 -9.90
N ALA A 65 -12.61 3.25 -9.75
CA ALA A 65 -11.75 2.07 -9.70
C ALA A 65 -11.93 1.32 -8.38
N ARG A 66 -12.00 -0.01 -8.46
CA ARG A 66 -11.98 -0.88 -7.29
C ARG A 66 -10.88 -1.91 -7.47
N PHE A 67 -9.83 -1.81 -6.67
CA PHE A 67 -8.69 -2.71 -6.77
C PHE A 67 -8.82 -3.88 -5.80
N ASN A 68 -8.73 -5.09 -6.34
CA ASN A 68 -8.58 -6.32 -5.59
C ASN A 68 -7.11 -6.75 -5.59
N PHE A 69 -6.64 -7.23 -4.45
CA PHE A 69 -5.25 -7.64 -4.23
C PHE A 69 -5.16 -9.13 -3.93
N VAL A 70 -4.16 -9.77 -4.52
CA VAL A 70 -3.65 -11.08 -4.12
C VAL A 70 -2.25 -10.87 -3.59
N LEU A 71 -1.99 -11.29 -2.34
CA LEU A 71 -0.70 -11.15 -1.67
C LEU A 71 -0.13 -12.53 -1.34
N PRO A 72 1.13 -12.84 -1.69
CA PRO A 72 1.78 -14.06 -1.24
C PRO A 72 2.09 -14.04 0.25
N LYS A 73 2.19 -15.24 0.82
CA LYS A 73 2.72 -15.41 2.17
C LYS A 73 4.20 -15.04 2.15
N GLY A 74 4.66 -14.32 3.16
CA GLY A 74 6.10 -14.14 3.37
C GLY A 74 6.79 -15.46 3.68
N ASP A 75 8.11 -15.46 3.47
CA ASP A 75 8.95 -16.61 3.80
C ASP A 75 8.85 -16.96 5.29
N LYS A 76 9.11 -18.23 5.60
CA LYS A 76 9.25 -18.66 6.99
C LYS A 76 10.45 -17.92 7.59
N GLY A 77 10.31 -17.41 8.81
CA GLY A 77 11.44 -16.89 9.57
C GLY A 77 12.46 -17.98 9.89
N ASP A 78 13.68 -17.56 10.22
CA ASP A 78 14.77 -18.46 10.59
C ASP A 78 14.40 -19.34 11.80
N PRO A 79 14.90 -20.59 11.87
CA PRO A 79 14.80 -21.38 13.09
C PRO A 79 15.40 -20.65 14.29
N GLY A 80 14.85 -20.88 15.48
CA GLY A 80 15.48 -20.42 16.71
C GLY A 80 16.81 -21.14 16.96
N GLU A 81 17.74 -20.46 17.63
CA GLU A 81 19.02 -21.04 18.06
C GLU A 81 18.77 -22.17 19.07
N ASN A 82 19.40 -23.34 18.87
CA ASN A 82 19.26 -24.47 19.78
C ASN A 82 20.09 -24.23 21.06
N ALA A 83 19.42 -24.03 22.20
CA ALA A 83 20.07 -23.81 23.50
C ALA A 83 20.51 -25.11 24.22
N THR A 84 20.31 -26.28 23.60
CA THR A 84 20.62 -27.57 24.25
C THR A 84 22.09 -27.93 24.05
N THR A 85 22.84 -28.05 25.14
CA THR A 85 24.19 -28.64 25.09
C THR A 85 24.09 -30.16 24.95
N THR A 86 24.66 -30.71 23.88
CA THR A 86 24.79 -32.16 23.67
C THR A 86 26.17 -32.68 24.08
N ALA A 87 27.02 -31.82 24.64
CA ALA A 87 28.35 -32.22 25.10
C ALA A 87 28.25 -33.21 26.27
N VAL A 88 29.19 -34.15 26.35
CA VAL A 88 29.31 -35.03 27.52
C VAL A 88 29.66 -34.18 28.74
N ALA A 89 28.98 -34.42 29.85
CA ALA A 89 29.29 -33.74 31.10
C ALA A 89 30.65 -34.21 31.64
N THR A 90 31.48 -33.26 32.05
CA THR A 90 32.73 -33.54 32.78
C THR A 90 32.57 -33.15 34.24
N THR A 91 33.57 -33.46 35.07
CA THR A 91 33.61 -32.98 36.46
C THR A 91 33.87 -31.48 36.57
N THR A 92 34.24 -30.81 35.46
CA THR A 92 34.60 -29.38 35.41
C THR A 92 33.69 -28.54 34.51
N ALA A 93 32.87 -29.15 33.64
CA ALA A 93 31.98 -28.46 32.71
C ALA A 93 30.62 -29.17 32.58
N ASN A 94 29.56 -28.37 32.42
CA ASN A 94 28.20 -28.88 32.19
C ASN A 94 28.08 -29.51 30.80
N GLY A 95 27.25 -30.55 30.70
CA GLY A 95 26.89 -31.22 29.45
C GLY A 95 25.44 -31.69 29.48
N LEU A 96 25.16 -32.92 29.04
CA LEU A 96 23.84 -33.57 29.13
C LEU A 96 23.27 -33.64 30.56
N MET A 97 24.12 -33.55 31.57
CA MET A 97 23.77 -33.39 32.99
C MET A 97 24.67 -32.30 33.60
N SER A 98 24.28 -31.75 34.75
CA SER A 98 25.11 -30.75 35.46
C SER A 98 26.44 -31.36 35.91
N LYS A 99 27.52 -30.55 35.90
CA LYS A 99 28.82 -30.94 36.47
C LYS A 99 28.70 -31.35 37.93
N ASP A 100 27.78 -30.72 38.66
CA ASP A 100 27.56 -30.98 40.09
C ASP A 100 26.90 -32.35 40.29
N ASP A 101 25.98 -32.74 39.40
CA ASP A 101 25.35 -34.06 39.44
C ASP A 101 26.30 -35.16 38.95
N LYS A 102 27.11 -34.89 37.93
CA LYS A 102 28.17 -35.82 37.47
C LYS A 102 29.14 -36.16 38.60
N LYS A 103 29.55 -35.16 39.38
CA LYS A 103 30.42 -35.35 40.55
C LYS A 103 29.79 -36.23 41.62
N LYS A 104 28.48 -36.12 41.86
CA LYS A 104 27.77 -37.00 42.81
C LYS A 104 27.72 -38.45 42.31
N LEU A 105 27.48 -38.67 41.02
CA LEU A 105 27.43 -40.01 40.43
C LEU A 105 28.79 -40.72 40.46
N ASP A 106 29.89 -40.00 40.23
CA ASP A 106 31.24 -40.57 40.28
C ASP A 106 31.58 -41.16 41.67
N GLY A 107 30.96 -40.64 42.73
CA GLY A 107 31.08 -41.16 44.09
C GLY A 107 30.30 -42.47 44.35
N LEU A 108 29.36 -42.85 43.47
CA LEU A 108 28.57 -44.07 43.65
C LEU A 108 29.34 -45.36 43.31
N ALA A 109 30.43 -45.27 42.53
CA ALA A 109 31.26 -46.42 42.18
C ALA A 109 31.99 -47.05 43.39
N ASN A 110 32.09 -46.30 44.51
CA ASN A 110 32.84 -46.71 45.70
C ASN A 110 31.95 -47.24 46.83
N ILE A 111 30.70 -47.64 46.54
CA ILE A 111 29.82 -48.22 47.57
C ILE A 111 30.30 -49.65 47.87
N THR A 112 31.08 -49.81 48.94
CA THR A 112 31.36 -51.11 49.54
C THR A 112 30.15 -51.54 50.38
N PHE A 113 29.44 -52.57 49.91
CA PHE A 113 28.43 -53.25 50.73
C PHE A 113 29.16 -54.19 51.69
N GLU A 114 29.35 -53.76 52.93
CA GLU A 114 29.82 -54.66 53.98
C GLU A 114 28.68 -55.58 54.40
N LYS A 115 28.98 -56.88 54.55
CA LYS A 115 27.99 -57.88 54.96
C LYS A 115 27.54 -57.58 56.40
N VAL A 116 26.30 -57.13 56.57
CA VAL A 116 25.67 -56.96 57.89
C VAL A 116 25.17 -58.31 58.39
N GLY A 117 26.11 -59.13 58.85
CA GLY A 117 25.82 -60.40 59.52
C GLY A 117 25.36 -61.54 58.60
N THR A 118 25.30 -62.73 59.17
CA THR A 118 24.61 -63.91 58.63
C THR A 118 23.23 -63.98 59.25
N VAL A 119 22.21 -64.20 58.42
CA VAL A 119 20.86 -64.55 58.89
C VAL A 119 20.88 -65.95 59.50
#